data_AF-A0A258KPX2-F1
#
_entry.id   AF-A0A258KPX2-F1
#
_cell.length_a   1.000
_cell.length_b   1.000
_cell.length_c   1.000
_cell.angle_alpha   90.00
_cell.angle_beta   90.00
_cell.angle_gamma   90.00
#
_symmetry.space_group_name_H-M   'P 1'
#
loop_
_entity.id
_entity.type
_entity.pdbx_description
1 polymer ?
#
loop_
_entity_poly.entity_id
_entity_poly.type
_entity_poly.pdbx_seq_one_letter_code
_entity_poly.pdbx_strand_id
1 'polypeptide(L)' 'LRDITLFHELLNKTGRRFALIVGRAIDPESLAADTGEATTTLKRYVERTLPKHPEGALT' A
#
# COMPACT_ATOMS: atom_id res chain seq x y z
N LEU A 1 -5.15 -4.00 7.39
CA LEU A 1 -4.86 -4.67 6.09
C LEU A 1 -5.91 -5.72 5.68
N ARG A 2 -7.05 -5.86 6.39
CA ARG A 2 -8.11 -6.84 6.05
C ARG A 2 -9.04 -6.40 4.91
N ASP A 3 -9.00 -5.12 4.51
CA ASP A 3 -9.80 -4.54 3.42
C ASP A 3 -8.99 -4.34 2.13
N ILE A 4 -8.08 -5.27 1.83
CA ILE A 4 -7.41 -5.29 0.53
C ILE A 4 -8.34 -6.01 -0.46
N THR A 5 -9.33 -5.30 -0.98
CA THR A 5 -10.05 -5.67 -2.21
C THR A 5 -9.18 -5.52 -3.46
N LEU A 6 -7.85 -5.50 -3.34
CA LEU A 6 -6.91 -5.53 -4.48
C LEU A 6 -6.95 -6.88 -5.23
N PHE A 7 -7.60 -7.90 -4.65
CA PHE A 7 -7.93 -9.13 -5.36
C PHE A 7 -8.90 -8.90 -6.54
N HIS A 8 -9.85 -7.96 -6.45
CA HIS A 8 -10.77 -7.71 -7.58
C HIS A 8 -10.05 -7.14 -8.81
N GLU A 9 -8.98 -6.36 -8.63
CA GLU A 9 -8.20 -5.86 -9.75
C GLU A 9 -7.36 -6.96 -10.42
N LEU A 10 -6.84 -7.92 -9.64
CA LEU A 10 -6.08 -9.06 -10.18
C LEU A 10 -6.99 -10.11 -10.86
N LEU A 11 -8.22 -10.28 -10.38
CA LEU A 11 -9.22 -11.17 -11.00
C LEU A 11 -9.55 -10.77 -12.45
N ASN A 12 -9.37 -9.50 -12.83
CA ASN A 12 -9.57 -8.99 -14.19
C ASN A 12 -8.28 -8.93 -15.03
N LYS A 13 -7.19 -9.59 -14.61
CA LYS A 13 -5.90 -9.61 -15.34
C LYS A 13 -5.55 -10.97 -15.95
N THR A 14 -6.47 -11.93 -15.98
CA THR A 14 -6.24 -13.25 -16.61
C THR A 14 -5.71 -13.08 -18.04
N GLY A 15 -4.56 -13.70 -18.33
CA GLY A 15 -3.90 -13.61 -19.63
C GLY A 15 -3.14 -12.30 -19.92
N ARG A 16 -3.04 -11.37 -18.95
CA ARG A 16 -2.37 -10.07 -19.11
C ARG A 16 -1.19 -9.93 -18.17
N ARG A 17 -0.10 -9.33 -18.65
CA ARG A 17 1.03 -8.93 -17.79
C ARG A 17 0.63 -7.75 -16.93
N PHE A 18 1.07 -7.75 -15.68
CA PHE A 18 0.95 -6.63 -14.75
C PHE A 18 2.27 -6.46 -13.99
N ALA A 19 2.46 -5.26 -13.45
CA ALA A 19 3.59 -4.94 -12.59
C ALA A 19 3.10 -4.79 -11.15
N LEU A 20 3.93 -5.19 -10.19
CA LEU A 20 3.72 -4.96 -8.77
C LEU A 20 4.85 -4.07 -8.24
N ILE A 21 4.51 -3.14 -7.37
CA ILE A 21 5.47 -2.30 -6.66
C ILE A 21 5.48 -2.76 -5.21
N VAL A 22 6.65 -3.21 -4.74
CA VAL A 22 6.89 -3.51 -3.33
C VAL A 22 7.79 -2.40 -2.79
N GLY A 23 7.22 -1.57 -1.91
CA GLY A 23 7.95 -0.46 -1.29
C GLY A 23 8.91 -0.92 -0.21
N ARG A 24 9.58 0.06 0.42
CA ARG A 24 10.40 -0.17 1.60
C ARG A 24 9.57 -0.72 2.76
N ALA A 25 10.22 -1.49 3.63
CA ALA A 25 9.64 -1.89 4.90
C ALA A 25 9.30 -0.64 5.74
N ILE A 26 8.16 -0.69 6.40
CA ILE A 26 7.68 0.37 7.28
C ILE A 26 7.98 -0.06 8.71
N ASP A 27 8.62 0.82 9.47
CA ASP A 27 8.84 0.61 10.90
C ASP A 27 7.51 0.68 11.66
N PRO A 28 7.05 -0.40 12.33
CA PRO A 28 5.81 -0.39 13.08
C PRO A 28 5.75 0.69 14.16
N GLU A 29 6.90 1.07 14.76
CA GLU A 29 6.96 2.08 15.82
C GLU A 29 6.74 3.50 15.30
N SER A 30 6.87 3.72 13.98
CA SER A 30 6.59 5.00 13.33
C SER A 30 5.10 5.26 13.07
N LEU A 31 4.24 4.25 13.26
CA LEU A 31 2.81 4.36 13.04
C LEU A 31 2.10 4.94 14.27
N ALA A 32 0.97 5.59 14.04
CA ALA A 32 0.08 6.00 15.12
C ALA A 32 -0.36 4.79 15.95
N ALA A 33 -0.42 4.96 17.28
CA ALA A 33 -0.92 3.91 18.17
C ALA A 33 -2.41 3.62 17.92
N ASP A 34 -3.17 4.64 17.47
CA ASP A 34 -4.54 4.43 17.00
C ASP A 34 -4.55 3.67 15.68
N THR A 35 -5.27 2.54 15.68
CA THR A 35 -5.33 1.64 14.52
C THR A 35 -6.03 2.27 13.31
N GLY A 36 -7.02 3.13 13.53
CA GLY A 36 -7.75 3.81 12.47
C GLY A 36 -6.90 4.87 11.76
N GLU A 37 -6.16 5.65 12.54
CA GLU A 37 -5.20 6.63 12.04
C GLU A 37 -4.05 5.95 11.29
N ALA A 38 -3.43 4.90 11.87
CA ALA A 38 -2.38 4.13 11.20
C ALA A 38 -2.85 3.54 9.87
N THR A 39 -4.06 2.99 9.83
CA THR A 39 -4.65 2.44 8.60
C THR A 39 -4.87 3.53 7.54
N THR A 40 -5.37 4.70 7.95
CA THR A 40 -5.59 5.84 7.06
C THR A 40 -4.29 6.34 6.44
N THR A 41 -3.23 6.45 7.24
CA THR A 41 -1.90 6.87 6.80
C THR A 41 -1.30 5.89 5.81
N LEU A 42 -1.35 4.59 6.10
CA LEU A 42 -0.88 3.53 5.20
C LEU A 42 -1.64 3.54 3.86
N LYS A 43 -2.97 3.67 3.89
CA LYS A 43 -3.79 3.75 2.68
C LYS A 43 -3.38 4.92 1.79
N ARG A 44 -3.24 6.12 2.39
CA ARG A 44 -2.84 7.33 1.65
C ARG A 44 -1.48 7.17 0.98
N TYR A 45 -0.51 6.58 1.69
CA TYR A 45 0.83 6.33 1.17
C TYR A 45 0.83 5.37 -0.02
N VAL A 46 0.14 4.22 0.11
CA VAL A 46 0.05 3.20 -0.95
C VAL A 46 -0.66 3.75 -2.19
N GLU A 47 -1.69 4.57 -2.02
CA GLU A 47 -2.46 5.14 -3.15
C GLU A 47 -1.74 6.29 -3.87
N ARG A 48 -1.02 7.15 -3.14
CA ARG A 48 -0.58 8.45 -3.66
C ARG A 48 0.92 8.61 -3.83
N THR A 49 1.70 7.96 -2.96
CA THR A 49 3.15 8.15 -2.87
C THR A 49 3.88 6.98 -3.51
N LEU A 50 3.58 5.75 -3.07
CA LEU A 50 4.29 4.54 -3.50
C LEU A 50 4.35 4.35 -5.03
N PRO A 51 3.29 4.63 -5.81
CA PRO A 51 3.34 4.48 -7.27
C PRO A 51 4.26 5.48 -7.96
N LYS A 52 4.55 6.61 -7.32
CA LYS A 52 5.39 7.70 -7.86
C LYS A 52 6.82 7.64 -7.35
N HIS A 53 6.99 7.18 -6.10
CA HIS A 53 8.27 7.09 -5.40
C HIS A 53 8.37 5.73 -4.70
N PRO A 54 8.67 4.65 -5.44
CA PRO A 54 8.79 3.29 -4.89
C PRO A 54 9.81 3.17 -3.75
N GLU A 55 10.86 3.98 -3.81
CA GLU A 55 11.94 4.09 -2.83
C GLU A 55 11.62 5.02 -1.65
N GLY A 56 10.48 5.71 -1.68
CA GLY A 56 10.06 6.64 -0.65
C GLY A 56 9.79 5.96 0.70
N ALA A 57 9.88 6.74 1.77
CA ALA A 57 9.47 6.32 3.11
C ALA A 57 8.04 6.79 3.40
N LEU A 58 7.39 6.13 4.36
CA LEU A 58 6.15 6.64 4.96
C LEU A 58 6.48 7.94 5.70
N THR A 59 5.87 9.05 5.29
CA THR A 59 6.01 10.39 5.89
C THR A 59 4.67 10.94 6.28
#